data_AF-A0A4R6H7R0-F1
#
_entry.id   AF-A0A4R6H7R0-F1
#
_cell.length_a   1.000
_cell.length_b   1.000
_cell.length_c   1.000
_cell.angle_alpha   90.00
_cell.angle_beta   90.00
_cell.angle_gamma   90.00
#
_symmetry.space_group_name_H-M   'P 1'
#
loop_
_entity.id
_entity.type
_entity.pdbx_description
1 polymer ?
#
loop_
_entity_poly.entity_id
_entity_poly.type
_entity_poly.pdbx_seq_one_letter_code
_entity_poly.pdbx_strand_id
1 'polypeptide(L)'
;MSLVEQSMPWRHFEVIPQVIRVLEEYRPADARAIVFPEHCPACGAQIEHLQGEVVARCSGGLSCPAQRKEALKHLASRRALDIDGLGEKLIDQLVERDWVKSPADLFRLEAGRLAELPRMGQKSAENLVAALEKAKRTTLPRFIFALGIREVGEATAVNLARHFGTLEALMEADIEALEAVEDVGPVVAAHVHTFFRQPHNRETIDDLIACGLSWEDEQIVGERPQPLVGQRWVLTGTLESMTRDEGKARLQALGAKVTGSVSRKTACVVAGEAAGSKLDKAEQMGVEIIDETTFLERLERWEKGEGSP
;
A
#
# COMPACT_ATOMS: atom_id res chain seq x y z
N MET A 1 -26.18 -5.06 32.01
CA MET A 1 -24.79 -4.67 32.30
C MET A 1 -24.86 -3.37 33.07
N SER A 2 -24.68 -3.40 34.40
CA SER A 2 -24.64 -2.19 35.20
C SER A 2 -23.22 -1.63 35.10
N LEU A 3 -23.00 -0.69 34.19
CA LEU A 3 -21.72 0.02 34.08
C LEU A 3 -21.63 0.98 35.27
N VAL A 4 -20.73 0.72 36.21
CA VAL A 4 -20.39 1.71 37.24
C VAL A 4 -19.40 2.69 36.59
N GLU A 5 -19.94 3.82 36.16
CA GLU A 5 -19.17 4.97 35.74
C GLU A 5 -18.65 5.68 36.99
N GLN A 6 -17.40 5.40 37.38
CA GLN A 6 -16.69 6.26 38.33
C GLN A 6 -16.13 7.46 37.57
N SER A 7 -16.96 8.48 37.36
CA SER A 7 -16.49 9.80 36.95
C SER A 7 -15.86 10.50 38.17
N MET A 8 -14.58 10.23 38.44
CA MET A 8 -13.77 11.18 39.22
C MET A 8 -13.55 12.43 38.37
N PRO A 9 -13.83 13.65 38.88
CA PRO A 9 -13.76 14.87 38.09
C PRO A 9 -12.29 15.31 37.95
N TRP A 10 -11.55 14.64 37.07
CA TRP A 10 -10.26 15.15 36.61
C TRP A 10 -10.44 15.84 35.27
N ARG A 11 -10.19 17.15 35.28
CA ARG A 11 -10.17 18.03 34.12
C ARG A 11 -9.13 17.55 33.10
N HIS A 12 -9.58 16.84 32.07
CA HIS A 12 -9.08 16.94 30.69
C HIS A 12 -10.20 16.48 29.75
N PHE A 13 -11.03 17.44 29.33
CA PHE A 13 -12.06 17.26 28.32
C PHE A 13 -11.37 17.13 26.96
N GLU A 14 -11.07 15.92 26.47
CA GLU A 14 -10.79 15.68 25.04
C GLU A 14 -10.62 14.19 24.62
N VAL A 15 -10.94 13.18 25.46
CA VAL A 15 -10.73 11.76 25.11
C VAL A 15 -11.92 10.87 25.50
N ILE A 16 -12.22 9.84 24.69
CA ILE A 16 -13.31 8.87 24.91
C ILE A 16 -13.07 8.06 26.21
N PRO A 17 -14.07 7.93 27.11
CA PRO A 17 -13.96 7.14 28.34
C PRO A 17 -13.64 5.66 28.10
N GLN A 18 -12.94 5.03 29.05
CA GLN A 18 -12.56 3.62 28.99
C GLN A 18 -13.19 2.81 30.12
N VAL A 19 -13.64 1.58 29.82
CA VAL A 19 -14.14 0.63 30.82
C VAL A 19 -12.94 -0.06 31.47
N ILE A 20 -12.71 0.19 32.76
CA ILE A 20 -11.55 -0.37 33.49
C ILE A 20 -11.80 -1.83 33.89
N ARG A 21 -12.99 -2.14 34.42
CA ARG A 21 -13.39 -3.49 34.83
C ARG A 21 -14.90 -3.61 34.99
N VAL A 22 -15.39 -4.84 35.02
CA VAL A 22 -16.77 -5.17 35.39
C VAL A 22 -16.84 -5.48 36.88
N LEU A 23 -17.88 -5.00 37.57
CA LEU A 23 -18.19 -5.37 38.96
C LEU A 23 -19.22 -6.50 38.95
N GLU A 24 -18.79 -7.73 39.21
CA GLU A 24 -19.62 -8.92 39.06
C GLU A 24 -20.75 -9.00 40.11
N GLU A 25 -20.53 -8.41 41.29
CA GLU A 25 -21.50 -8.36 42.39
C GLU A 25 -22.78 -7.57 42.05
N TYR A 26 -22.74 -6.74 40.99
CA TYR A 26 -23.88 -5.98 40.47
C TYR A 26 -24.43 -6.55 39.15
N ARG A 27 -24.01 -7.76 38.74
CA ARG A 27 -24.47 -8.38 37.48
C ARG A 27 -25.95 -8.78 37.61
N PRO A 28 -26.87 -8.22 36.80
CA PRO A 28 -28.27 -8.63 36.78
C PRO A 28 -28.43 -10.08 36.30
N ALA A 29 -29.48 -10.76 36.76
CA ALA A 29 -29.77 -12.15 36.38
C ALA A 29 -30.11 -12.31 34.88
N ASP A 30 -30.58 -11.25 34.23
CA ASP A 30 -30.94 -11.21 32.81
C ASP A 30 -29.82 -10.69 31.90
N ALA A 31 -28.59 -10.58 32.41
CA ALA A 31 -27.44 -10.15 31.62
C ALA A 31 -27.17 -11.11 30.45
N ARG A 32 -26.98 -10.54 29.25
CA ARG A 32 -26.68 -11.27 28.02
C ARG A 32 -25.22 -11.10 27.62
N ALA A 33 -24.67 -12.10 26.94
CA ALA A 33 -23.34 -12.02 26.35
C ALA A 33 -23.32 -10.97 25.23
N ILE A 34 -22.21 -10.25 25.10
CA ILE A 34 -21.94 -9.39 23.94
C ILE A 34 -21.48 -10.30 22.81
N VAL A 35 -22.25 -10.34 21.73
CA VAL A 35 -21.92 -11.12 20.54
C VAL A 35 -21.35 -10.16 19.49
N PHE A 36 -20.12 -10.42 19.03
CA PHE A 36 -19.55 -9.67 17.92
C PHE A 36 -20.34 -9.94 16.65
N PRO A 37 -20.64 -8.91 15.84
CA PRO A 37 -21.35 -9.11 14.59
C PRO A 37 -20.50 -9.92 13.61
N GLU A 38 -21.11 -10.89 12.92
CA GLU A 38 -20.48 -11.63 11.82
C GLU A 38 -20.49 -10.84 10.51
N HIS A 39 -21.39 -9.85 10.40
CA HIS A 39 -21.55 -8.98 9.25
C HIS A 39 -21.53 -7.51 9.67
N CYS A 40 -20.95 -6.65 8.86
CA CYS A 40 -20.80 -5.24 9.14
C CYS A 40 -22.16 -4.56 9.30
N PRO A 41 -22.45 -3.87 10.43
CA PRO A 41 -23.72 -3.18 10.62
C PRO A 41 -23.92 -1.98 9.68
N ALA A 42 -22.86 -1.52 8.99
CA ALA A 42 -22.93 -0.39 8.06
C ALA A 42 -23.12 -0.80 6.59
N CYS A 43 -22.60 -1.96 6.17
CA CYS A 43 -22.65 -2.38 4.74
C CYS A 43 -23.01 -3.85 4.51
N GLY A 44 -23.14 -4.67 5.56
CA GLY A 44 -23.44 -6.09 5.44
C GLY A 44 -22.27 -6.99 5.01
N ALA A 45 -21.10 -6.42 4.66
CA ALA A 45 -19.91 -7.22 4.32
C ALA A 45 -19.44 -8.09 5.50
N GLN A 46 -18.75 -9.19 5.20
CA GLN A 46 -18.22 -10.10 6.22
C GLN A 46 -17.27 -9.36 7.18
N ILE A 47 -17.32 -9.72 8.46
CA ILE A 47 -16.34 -9.28 9.44
C ILE A 47 -15.22 -10.32 9.55
N GLU A 48 -14.00 -9.85 9.31
CA GLU A 48 -12.77 -10.62 9.47
C GLU A 48 -12.26 -10.45 10.90
N HIS A 49 -11.98 -11.58 11.56
CA HIS A 49 -11.29 -11.63 12.84
C HIS A 49 -10.31 -12.80 12.81
N LEU A 50 -9.12 -12.56 12.26
CA LEU A 50 -8.07 -13.58 12.15
C LEU A 50 -7.54 -13.96 13.54
N GLN A 51 -7.16 -15.24 13.69
CA GLN A 51 -6.56 -15.72 14.94
C GLN A 51 -5.30 -14.92 15.29
N GLY A 52 -5.26 -14.38 16.51
CA GLY A 52 -4.17 -13.55 16.99
C GLY A 52 -4.39 -12.05 16.82
N GLU A 53 -5.41 -11.62 16.06
CA GLU A 53 -5.79 -10.21 16.00
C GLU A 53 -6.73 -9.81 17.14
N VAL A 54 -6.51 -8.61 17.68
CA VAL A 54 -7.37 -8.02 18.72
C VAL A 54 -8.61 -7.34 18.12
N VAL A 55 -8.53 -6.94 16.85
CA VAL A 55 -9.54 -6.08 16.20
C VAL A 55 -10.26 -6.85 15.10
N ALA A 56 -11.58 -6.95 15.22
CA ALA A 56 -12.44 -7.42 14.14
C ALA A 56 -12.69 -6.28 13.13
N ARG A 57 -12.62 -6.55 11.83
CA ARG A 57 -12.73 -5.53 10.77
C ARG A 57 -13.71 -5.91 9.68
N CYS A 58 -14.35 -4.92 9.10
CA CYS A 58 -15.24 -5.09 7.96
C CYS A 58 -14.42 -5.24 6.66
N SER A 59 -14.67 -6.31 5.88
CA SER A 59 -14.04 -6.57 4.58
C SER A 59 -14.63 -5.74 3.41
N GLY A 60 -15.65 -4.94 3.70
CA GLY A 60 -16.36 -4.10 2.73
C GLY A 60 -15.51 -3.02 2.04
N GLY A 61 -14.34 -2.68 2.61
CA GLY A 61 -13.33 -1.83 1.99
C GLY A 61 -13.90 -0.61 1.26
N LEU A 62 -13.66 -0.57 -0.06
CA LEU A 62 -14.03 0.52 -0.97
C LEU A 62 -15.54 0.78 -1.08
N SER A 63 -16.38 -0.22 -0.78
CA SER A 63 -17.84 -0.15 -0.88
C SER A 63 -18.52 0.28 0.44
N CYS A 64 -17.83 0.11 1.58
CA CYS A 64 -18.40 0.37 2.89
C CYS A 64 -18.55 1.88 3.14
N PRO A 65 -19.75 2.41 3.43
CA PRO A 65 -19.94 3.85 3.64
C PRO A 65 -19.17 4.36 4.87
N ALA A 66 -18.90 3.50 5.86
CA ALA A 66 -18.10 3.82 7.04
C ALA A 66 -16.59 3.91 6.75
N GLN A 67 -16.10 3.27 5.68
CA GLN A 67 -14.69 3.27 5.29
C GLN A 67 -14.40 4.16 4.07
N ARG A 68 -15.44 4.50 3.30
CA ARG A 68 -15.34 5.20 2.01
C ARG A 68 -14.48 6.45 2.06
N LYS A 69 -14.63 7.30 3.08
CA LYS A 69 -13.84 8.53 3.20
C LYS A 69 -12.33 8.23 3.26
N GLU A 70 -11.92 7.30 4.12
CA GLU A 70 -10.50 6.94 4.27
C GLU A 70 -9.98 6.16 3.06
N ALA A 71 -10.80 5.29 2.47
CA ALA A 71 -10.48 4.59 1.23
C ALA A 71 -10.18 5.57 0.08
N LEU A 72 -11.03 6.58 -0.12
CA LEU A 72 -10.83 7.59 -1.16
C LEU A 72 -9.60 8.47 -0.87
N LYS A 73 -9.33 8.81 0.40
CA LYS A 73 -8.12 9.55 0.79
C LYS A 73 -6.86 8.75 0.47
N HIS A 74 -6.86 7.45 0.80
CA HIS A 74 -5.75 6.55 0.51
C HIS A 74 -5.50 6.44 -0.98
N LEU A 75 -6.56 6.18 -1.77
CA LEU A 75 -6.49 6.07 -3.22
C LEU A 75 -5.98 7.35 -3.89
N ALA A 76 -6.41 8.52 -3.41
CA ALA A 76 -5.96 9.82 -3.93
C ALA A 76 -4.53 10.20 -3.51
N SER A 77 -3.96 9.50 -2.53
CA SER A 77 -2.67 9.87 -1.94
C SER A 77 -1.52 9.83 -2.95
N ARG A 78 -0.46 10.60 -2.67
CA ARG A 78 0.73 10.72 -3.52
C ARG A 78 1.40 9.39 -3.87
N ARG A 79 1.33 8.40 -2.97
CA ARG A 79 1.92 7.07 -3.16
C ARG A 79 0.99 6.10 -3.90
N ALA A 80 -0.30 6.41 -3.98
CA ALA A 80 -1.34 5.65 -4.66
C ALA A 80 -1.59 6.16 -6.09
N LEU A 81 -2.69 6.88 -6.36
CA LEU A 81 -2.95 7.43 -7.70
C LEU A 81 -2.48 8.88 -7.89
N ASP A 82 -2.00 9.55 -6.84
CA ASP A 82 -1.47 10.93 -6.90
C ASP A 82 -2.43 11.91 -7.57
N ILE A 83 -3.66 12.00 -7.02
CA ILE A 83 -4.71 12.86 -7.56
C ILE A 83 -4.59 14.25 -6.96
N ASP A 84 -3.81 15.10 -7.63
CA ASP A 84 -3.63 16.50 -7.25
C ASP A 84 -4.99 17.23 -7.13
N GLY A 85 -5.18 17.92 -6.02
CA GLY A 85 -6.41 18.69 -5.74
C GLY A 85 -7.54 17.91 -5.08
N LEU A 86 -7.44 16.58 -4.96
CA LEU A 86 -8.42 15.75 -4.25
C LEU A 86 -8.07 15.62 -2.76
N GLY A 87 -8.21 16.72 -2.01
CA GLY A 87 -7.92 16.77 -0.58
C GLY A 87 -9.06 16.25 0.32
N GLU A 88 -8.76 16.01 1.59
CA GLU A 88 -9.69 15.50 2.61
C GLU A 88 -11.03 16.26 2.65
N LYS A 89 -11.00 17.60 2.74
CA LYS A 89 -12.22 18.42 2.80
C LYS A 89 -13.09 18.31 1.56
N LEU A 90 -12.51 17.99 0.41
CA LEU A 90 -13.26 17.80 -0.82
C LEU A 90 -13.88 16.40 -0.85
N ILE A 91 -13.12 15.38 -0.49
CA ILE A 91 -13.62 14.00 -0.32
C ILE A 91 -14.79 13.98 0.66
N ASP A 92 -14.68 14.67 1.80
CA ASP A 92 -15.78 14.79 2.77
C ASP A 92 -17.05 15.35 2.12
N GLN A 93 -16.92 16.44 1.38
CA GLN A 93 -18.05 17.09 0.70
C GLN A 93 -18.69 16.20 -0.37
N LEU A 94 -17.88 15.45 -1.11
CA LEU A 94 -18.34 14.52 -2.16
C LEU A 94 -19.08 13.32 -1.56
N VAL A 95 -18.57 12.77 -0.45
CA VAL A 95 -19.19 11.64 0.24
C VAL A 95 -20.47 12.06 0.98
N GLU A 96 -20.47 13.19 1.68
CA GLU A 96 -21.65 13.70 2.42
C GLU A 96 -22.82 14.07 1.51
N ARG A 97 -22.55 14.39 0.24
CA ARG A 97 -23.57 14.66 -0.78
C ARG A 97 -23.98 13.42 -1.56
N ASP A 98 -23.41 12.24 -1.25
CA ASP A 98 -23.58 11.00 -2.01
C ASP A 98 -23.21 11.14 -3.50
N TRP A 99 -22.30 12.05 -3.84
CA TRP A 99 -21.81 12.23 -5.21
C TRP A 99 -20.78 11.18 -5.60
N VAL A 100 -20.09 10.62 -4.60
CA VAL A 100 -19.10 9.55 -4.77
C VAL A 100 -19.46 8.42 -3.81
N LYS A 101 -19.85 7.27 -4.38
CA LYS A 101 -20.23 6.06 -3.63
C LYS A 101 -19.21 4.95 -3.77
N SER A 102 -18.47 4.96 -4.87
CA SER A 102 -17.33 4.10 -5.15
C SER A 102 -16.15 4.95 -5.63
N PRO A 103 -14.91 4.44 -5.58
CA PRO A 103 -13.77 5.10 -6.21
C PRO A 103 -13.96 5.42 -7.69
N ALA A 104 -14.66 4.58 -8.43
CA ALA A 104 -14.90 4.78 -9.86
C ALA A 104 -15.73 6.03 -10.16
N ASP A 105 -16.60 6.44 -9.23
CA ASP A 105 -17.40 7.66 -9.38
C ASP A 105 -16.54 8.92 -9.45
N LEU A 106 -15.33 8.92 -8.85
CA LEU A 106 -14.39 10.04 -8.99
C LEU A 106 -14.08 10.34 -10.45
N PHE A 107 -13.86 9.30 -11.25
CA PHE A 107 -13.49 9.42 -12.66
C PHE A 107 -14.69 9.75 -13.58
N ARG A 108 -15.90 9.83 -13.01
CA ARG A 108 -17.14 10.23 -13.68
C ARG A 108 -17.57 11.65 -13.30
N LEU A 109 -16.81 12.35 -12.46
CA LEU A 109 -17.12 13.71 -12.03
C LEU A 109 -16.90 14.72 -13.16
N GLU A 110 -17.89 15.61 -13.33
CA GLU A 110 -17.82 16.70 -14.31
C GLU A 110 -17.44 18.02 -13.63
N ALA A 111 -16.65 18.84 -14.33
CA ALA A 111 -16.16 20.12 -13.79
C ALA A 111 -17.31 21.07 -13.43
N GLY A 112 -18.39 21.09 -14.22
CA GLY A 112 -19.56 21.93 -13.94
C GLY A 112 -20.21 21.61 -12.60
N ARG A 113 -20.43 20.32 -12.32
CA ARG A 113 -20.99 19.86 -11.04
C ARG A 113 -20.05 20.14 -9.88
N LEU A 114 -18.74 19.93 -10.06
CA LEU A 114 -17.74 20.23 -9.03
C LEU A 114 -17.70 21.72 -8.67
N ALA A 115 -17.90 22.63 -9.63
CA ALA A 115 -17.92 24.07 -9.39
C ALA A 115 -19.09 24.55 -8.53
N GLU A 116 -20.10 23.71 -8.27
CA GLU A 116 -21.19 24.00 -7.33
C GLU A 116 -20.75 23.83 -5.85
N LEU A 117 -19.59 23.21 -5.60
CA LEU A 117 -19.13 22.95 -4.25
C LEU A 117 -18.58 24.21 -3.55
N PRO A 118 -18.85 24.37 -2.24
CA PRO A 118 -18.24 25.44 -1.45
C PRO A 118 -16.72 25.47 -1.56
N ARG A 119 -16.18 26.66 -1.91
CA ARG A 119 -14.74 26.91 -2.14
C ARG A 119 -14.15 26.16 -3.35
N MET A 120 -14.98 25.71 -4.30
CA MET A 120 -14.56 25.12 -5.57
C MET A 120 -14.94 26.06 -6.72
N GLY A 121 -13.98 26.80 -7.27
CA GLY A 121 -14.22 27.61 -8.47
C GLY A 121 -14.10 26.78 -9.75
N GLN A 122 -14.66 27.30 -10.86
CA GLN A 122 -14.61 26.66 -12.18
C GLN A 122 -13.21 26.15 -12.55
N LYS A 123 -12.19 26.99 -12.37
CA LYS A 123 -10.81 26.61 -12.70
C LYS A 123 -10.27 25.48 -11.83
N SER A 124 -10.62 25.46 -10.55
CA SER A 124 -10.21 24.40 -9.62
C SER A 124 -10.90 23.08 -9.96
N ALA A 125 -12.17 23.14 -10.37
CA ALA A 125 -12.91 21.97 -10.84
C ALA A 125 -12.31 21.38 -12.11
N GLU A 126 -11.99 22.22 -13.11
CA GLU A 126 -11.30 21.79 -14.33
C GLU A 126 -9.93 21.15 -14.04
N ASN A 127 -9.15 21.75 -13.13
CA ASN A 127 -7.85 21.20 -12.73
C ASN A 127 -8.00 19.82 -12.06
N LEU A 128 -9.02 19.62 -11.24
CA LEU A 128 -9.28 18.33 -10.61
C LEU A 128 -9.68 17.27 -11.64
N VAL A 129 -10.57 17.59 -12.58
CA VAL A 129 -10.95 16.66 -13.65
C VAL A 129 -9.73 16.30 -14.50
N ALA A 130 -8.86 17.26 -14.81
CA ALA A 130 -7.61 16.98 -15.51
C ALA A 130 -6.65 16.10 -14.68
N ALA A 131 -6.57 16.30 -13.37
CA ALA A 131 -5.76 15.45 -12.48
C ALA A 131 -6.31 14.02 -12.41
N LEU A 132 -7.62 13.85 -12.35
CA LEU A 132 -8.30 12.55 -12.42
C LEU A 132 -8.02 11.84 -13.74
N GLU A 133 -8.08 12.55 -14.86
CA GLU A 133 -7.77 11.99 -16.18
C GLU A 133 -6.30 11.55 -16.27
N LYS A 134 -5.38 12.37 -15.76
CA LYS A 134 -3.95 12.03 -15.69
C LYS A 134 -3.70 10.79 -14.84
N ALA A 135 -4.39 10.67 -13.70
CA ALA A 135 -4.25 9.56 -12.76
C ALA A 135 -4.73 8.21 -13.31
N LYS A 136 -5.49 8.20 -14.43
CA LYS A 136 -5.90 6.96 -15.11
C LYS A 136 -4.71 6.16 -15.63
N ARG A 137 -3.61 6.82 -16.00
CA ARG A 137 -2.36 6.15 -16.36
C ARG A 137 -1.49 6.02 -15.12
N THR A 138 -1.33 4.79 -14.64
CA THR A 138 -0.57 4.47 -13.43
C THR A 138 0.35 3.28 -13.66
N THR A 139 0.88 2.69 -12.58
CA THR A 139 1.66 1.45 -12.60
C THR A 139 0.92 0.38 -11.79
N LEU A 140 1.10 -0.90 -12.11
CA LEU A 140 0.45 -2.00 -11.38
C LEU A 140 0.73 -1.95 -9.86
N PRO A 141 1.97 -1.72 -9.36
CA PRO A 141 2.23 -1.57 -7.93
C PRO A 141 1.42 -0.46 -7.27
N ARG A 142 1.31 0.70 -7.93
CA ARG A 142 0.56 1.85 -7.42
C ARG A 142 -0.94 1.58 -7.41
N PHE A 143 -1.45 0.88 -8.42
CA PHE A 143 -2.84 0.46 -8.46
C PHE A 143 -3.17 -0.52 -7.32
N ILE A 144 -2.36 -1.57 -7.14
CA ILE A 144 -2.51 -2.54 -6.04
C ILE A 144 -2.48 -1.82 -4.68
N PHE A 145 -1.53 -0.89 -4.50
CA PHE A 145 -1.46 -0.10 -3.28
C PHE A 145 -2.70 0.78 -3.09
N ALA A 146 -3.23 1.40 -4.15
CA ALA A 146 -4.42 2.25 -4.13
C ALA A 146 -5.70 1.50 -3.73
N LEU A 147 -5.78 0.18 -3.97
CA LEU A 147 -6.91 -0.66 -3.55
C LEU A 147 -7.06 -0.71 -2.01
N GLY A 148 -6.01 -0.37 -1.26
CA GLY A 148 -6.05 -0.29 0.20
C GLY A 148 -6.24 -1.65 0.86
N ILE A 149 -5.69 -2.71 0.26
CA ILE A 149 -5.75 -4.07 0.83
C ILE A 149 -5.01 -4.07 2.17
N ARG A 150 -5.61 -4.72 3.18
CA ARG A 150 -5.10 -4.71 4.55
C ARG A 150 -3.71 -5.34 4.62
N GLU A 151 -2.82 -4.71 5.39
CA GLU A 151 -1.40 -5.06 5.54
C GLU A 151 -0.56 -4.99 4.24
N VAL A 152 -1.14 -4.58 3.10
CA VAL A 152 -0.41 -4.37 1.84
C VAL A 152 0.10 -2.93 1.78
N GLY A 153 1.34 -2.74 2.22
CA GLY A 153 2.07 -1.48 2.05
C GLY A 153 2.67 -1.34 0.64
N GLU A 154 3.33 -0.20 0.37
CA GLU A 154 3.99 0.06 -0.92
C GLU A 154 4.98 -1.05 -1.32
N ALA A 155 5.83 -1.49 -0.39
CA ALA A 155 6.81 -2.53 -0.66
C ALA A 155 6.13 -3.86 -1.02
N THR A 156 5.09 -4.23 -0.27
CA THR A 156 4.29 -5.44 -0.53
C THR A 156 3.59 -5.35 -1.88
N ALA A 157 2.99 -4.21 -2.23
CA ALA A 157 2.34 -4.00 -3.52
C ALA A 157 3.33 -4.14 -4.70
N VAL A 158 4.56 -3.64 -4.54
CA VAL A 158 5.63 -3.84 -5.52
C VAL A 158 6.01 -5.31 -5.65
N ASN A 159 6.16 -6.03 -4.54
CA ASN A 159 6.51 -7.45 -4.57
C ASN A 159 5.39 -8.30 -5.20
N LEU A 160 4.13 -8.01 -4.88
CA LEU A 160 2.97 -8.65 -5.50
C LEU A 160 2.94 -8.40 -7.01
N ALA A 161 3.06 -7.15 -7.45
CA ALA A 161 3.07 -6.80 -8.86
C ALA A 161 4.18 -7.51 -9.63
N ARG A 162 5.41 -7.52 -9.08
CA ARG A 162 6.57 -8.18 -9.69
C ARG A 162 6.43 -9.70 -9.75
N HIS A 163 5.82 -10.31 -8.74
CA HIS A 163 5.65 -11.75 -8.69
C HIS A 163 4.59 -12.25 -9.67
N PHE A 164 3.44 -11.57 -9.74
CA PHE A 164 2.31 -12.01 -10.55
C PHE A 164 2.29 -11.42 -11.98
N GLY A 165 2.98 -10.31 -12.22
CA GLY A 165 3.09 -9.65 -13.53
C GLY A 165 1.83 -8.87 -13.94
N THR A 166 0.66 -9.49 -13.79
CA THR A 166 -0.65 -8.94 -14.18
C THR A 166 -1.59 -8.86 -12.98
N LEU A 167 -2.59 -8.00 -13.07
CA LEU A 167 -3.62 -7.90 -12.02
C LEU A 167 -4.46 -9.18 -11.98
N GLU A 168 -4.78 -9.76 -13.13
CA GLU A 168 -5.59 -10.96 -13.29
C GLU A 168 -4.93 -12.16 -12.61
N ALA A 169 -3.62 -12.33 -12.77
CA ALA A 169 -2.87 -13.40 -12.10
C ALA A 169 -2.90 -13.23 -10.57
N LEU A 170 -2.76 -12.00 -10.07
CA LEU A 170 -2.87 -11.70 -8.65
C LEU A 170 -4.29 -11.98 -8.11
N MET A 171 -5.33 -11.60 -8.86
CA MET A 171 -6.73 -11.78 -8.46
C MET A 171 -7.13 -13.26 -8.35
N GLU A 172 -6.53 -14.12 -9.16
CA GLU A 172 -6.80 -15.56 -9.16
C GLU A 172 -5.85 -16.40 -8.30
N ALA A 173 -4.82 -15.78 -7.70
CA ALA A 173 -3.88 -16.45 -6.82
C ALA A 173 -4.55 -17.13 -5.61
N ASP A 174 -4.09 -18.34 -5.29
CA ASP A 174 -4.40 -19.01 -4.04
C ASP A 174 -3.47 -18.55 -2.90
N ILE A 175 -3.77 -18.98 -1.69
CA ILE A 175 -3.01 -18.58 -0.49
C ILE A 175 -1.55 -19.04 -0.58
N GLU A 176 -1.30 -20.24 -1.11
CA GLU A 176 0.04 -20.82 -1.25
C GLU A 176 0.91 -20.00 -2.20
N ALA A 177 0.37 -19.57 -3.34
CA ALA A 177 1.05 -18.68 -4.28
C ALA A 177 1.31 -17.30 -3.69
N LEU A 178 0.37 -16.75 -2.90
CA LEU A 178 0.56 -15.47 -2.22
C LEU A 178 1.67 -15.53 -1.16
N GLU A 179 1.76 -16.62 -0.40
CA GLU A 179 2.83 -16.83 0.60
C GLU A 179 4.22 -17.03 -0.04
N ALA A 180 4.28 -17.39 -1.32
CA ALA A 180 5.55 -17.49 -2.06
C ALA A 180 6.18 -16.13 -2.41
N VAL A 181 5.43 -15.03 -2.24
CA VAL A 181 5.90 -13.67 -2.51
C VAL A 181 6.82 -13.17 -1.40
N GLU A 182 7.92 -12.50 -1.76
CA GLU A 182 8.84 -11.91 -0.78
C GLU A 182 8.10 -10.92 0.14
N ASP A 183 8.35 -11.04 1.45
CA ASP A 183 7.71 -10.25 2.51
C ASP A 183 6.18 -10.43 2.64
N VAL A 184 5.60 -11.49 2.06
CA VAL A 184 4.19 -11.87 2.25
C VAL A 184 4.11 -13.09 3.17
N GLY A 185 3.56 -12.89 4.37
CA GLY A 185 3.26 -13.96 5.33
C GLY A 185 1.79 -14.40 5.26
N PRO A 186 1.40 -15.42 6.07
CA PRO A 186 0.06 -16.01 6.04
C PRO A 186 -1.07 -14.99 6.31
N VAL A 187 -0.82 -13.99 7.15
CA VAL A 187 -1.80 -12.93 7.45
C VAL A 187 -2.06 -12.05 6.23
N VAL A 188 -1.00 -11.62 5.55
CA VAL A 188 -1.12 -10.78 4.35
C VAL A 188 -1.74 -11.58 3.21
N ALA A 189 -1.31 -12.83 3.01
CA ALA A 189 -1.88 -13.74 2.02
C ALA A 189 -3.38 -13.94 2.24
N ALA A 190 -3.81 -14.17 3.48
CA ALA A 190 -5.23 -14.31 3.82
C ALA A 190 -6.04 -13.04 3.51
N HIS A 191 -5.54 -11.85 3.82
CA HIS A 191 -6.23 -10.59 3.49
C HIS A 191 -6.31 -10.35 1.98
N VAL A 192 -5.21 -10.57 1.24
CA VAL A 192 -5.19 -10.41 -0.23
C VAL A 192 -6.17 -11.39 -0.87
N HIS A 193 -6.10 -12.67 -0.49
CA HIS A 193 -6.99 -13.69 -1.00
C HIS A 193 -8.46 -13.37 -0.70
N THR A 194 -8.77 -13.03 0.56
CA THR A 194 -10.14 -12.69 0.96
C THR A 194 -10.65 -11.47 0.21
N PHE A 195 -9.84 -10.42 0.09
CA PHE A 195 -10.19 -9.19 -0.63
C PHE A 195 -10.65 -9.49 -2.06
N PHE A 196 -9.88 -10.30 -2.81
CA PHE A 196 -10.22 -10.66 -4.18
C PHE A 196 -11.32 -11.71 -4.30
N ARG A 197 -11.75 -12.38 -3.23
CA ARG A 197 -12.91 -13.29 -3.26
C ARG A 197 -14.24 -12.58 -2.96
N GLN A 198 -14.19 -11.33 -2.51
CA GLN A 198 -15.39 -10.53 -2.31
C GLN A 198 -15.92 -9.95 -3.64
N PRO A 199 -17.19 -10.20 -4.02
CA PRO A 199 -17.76 -9.70 -5.28
C PRO A 199 -17.69 -8.17 -5.42
N HIS A 200 -18.01 -7.43 -4.36
CA HIS A 200 -18.03 -5.95 -4.40
C HIS A 200 -16.65 -5.32 -4.65
N ASN A 201 -15.57 -6.00 -4.25
CA ASN A 201 -14.21 -5.53 -4.54
C ASN A 201 -13.86 -5.76 -6.01
N ARG A 202 -14.22 -6.92 -6.58
CA ARG A 202 -14.06 -7.20 -8.01
C ARG A 202 -14.84 -6.22 -8.87
N GLU A 203 -16.11 -6.00 -8.54
CA GLU A 203 -16.95 -5.00 -9.22
C GLU A 203 -16.33 -3.60 -9.19
N THR A 204 -15.76 -3.19 -8.05
CA THR A 204 -15.08 -1.89 -7.93
C THR A 204 -13.83 -1.80 -8.81
N ILE A 205 -13.07 -2.89 -8.93
CA ILE A 205 -11.88 -2.96 -9.80
C ILE A 205 -12.31 -2.87 -11.27
N ASP A 206 -13.30 -3.66 -11.67
CA ASP A 206 -13.83 -3.67 -13.04
C ASP A 206 -14.35 -2.29 -13.43
N ASP A 207 -15.07 -1.62 -12.53
CA ASP A 207 -15.57 -0.26 -12.72
C ASP A 207 -14.45 0.78 -12.90
N LEU A 208 -13.36 0.65 -12.14
CA LEU A 208 -12.18 1.51 -12.28
C LEU A 208 -11.50 1.29 -13.64
N ILE A 209 -11.32 0.04 -14.05
CA ILE A 209 -10.76 -0.31 -15.37
C ILE A 209 -11.67 0.22 -16.48
N ALA A 210 -12.99 0.07 -16.35
CA ALA A 210 -13.97 0.59 -17.30
C ALA A 210 -13.96 2.13 -17.40
N CYS A 211 -13.61 2.82 -16.31
CA CYS A 211 -13.37 4.28 -16.31
C CYS A 211 -12.06 4.68 -17.02
N GLY A 212 -11.25 3.71 -17.47
CA GLY A 212 -10.04 3.91 -18.27
C GLY A 212 -8.73 3.84 -17.48
N LEU A 213 -8.77 3.35 -16.23
CA LEU A 213 -7.53 3.11 -15.49
C LEU A 213 -6.71 2.03 -16.19
N SER A 214 -5.42 2.29 -16.38
CA SER A 214 -4.50 1.43 -17.11
C SER A 214 -3.08 1.56 -16.58
N TRP A 215 -2.32 0.50 -16.77
CA TRP A 215 -0.91 0.36 -16.42
C TRP A 215 -0.25 -0.58 -17.44
N GLU A 216 1.07 -0.59 -17.45
CA GLU A 216 1.84 -1.62 -18.17
C GLU A 216 2.00 -2.84 -17.26
N ASP A 217 1.91 -4.03 -17.84
CA ASP A 217 2.16 -5.29 -17.13
C ASP A 217 3.62 -5.36 -16.70
N GLU A 218 3.85 -5.90 -15.50
CA GLU A 218 5.21 -6.13 -15.01
C GLU A 218 5.79 -7.37 -15.69
N GLN A 219 7.04 -7.28 -16.15
CA GLN A 219 7.76 -8.47 -16.60
C GLN A 219 8.05 -9.34 -15.38
N ILE A 220 7.47 -10.54 -15.34
CA ILE A 220 7.63 -11.49 -14.23
C ILE A 220 9.13 -11.73 -14.05
N VAL A 221 9.64 -11.48 -12.85
CA VAL A 221 11.08 -11.49 -12.55
C VAL A 221 11.73 -12.87 -12.81
N GLY A 222 10.93 -13.93 -12.98
CA GLY A 222 11.38 -15.26 -13.39
C GLY A 222 11.91 -15.36 -14.83
N GLU A 223 11.61 -14.40 -15.71
CA GLU A 223 12.16 -14.38 -17.08
C GLU A 223 13.49 -13.62 -17.19
N ARG A 224 13.80 -12.75 -16.21
CA ARG A 224 15.09 -12.06 -16.18
C ARG A 224 16.08 -12.85 -15.32
N PRO A 225 17.34 -13.00 -15.77
CA PRO A 225 18.36 -13.60 -14.93
C PRO A 225 18.49 -12.80 -13.64
N GLN A 226 18.42 -13.50 -12.51
CA GLN A 226 18.60 -12.93 -11.17
C GLN A 226 19.98 -13.32 -10.61
N PRO A 227 21.09 -12.79 -11.15
CA PRO A 227 22.43 -13.19 -10.72
C PRO A 227 22.73 -12.81 -9.27
N LEU A 228 21.97 -11.88 -8.68
CA LEU A 228 22.28 -11.31 -7.37
C LEU A 228 21.43 -11.87 -6.22
N VAL A 229 20.67 -12.94 -6.45
CA VAL A 229 19.85 -13.59 -5.41
C VAL A 229 20.71 -13.93 -4.18
N GLY A 230 20.23 -13.51 -3.01
CA GLY A 230 20.90 -13.76 -1.73
C GLY A 230 22.06 -12.80 -1.41
N GLN A 231 22.47 -11.96 -2.36
CA GLN A 231 23.52 -10.97 -2.13
C GLN A 231 22.97 -9.72 -1.45
N ARG A 232 23.80 -9.09 -0.61
CA ARG A 232 23.47 -7.82 0.04
C ARG A 232 24.31 -6.70 -0.51
N TRP A 233 23.66 -5.64 -0.94
CA TRP A 233 24.29 -4.49 -1.56
C TRP A 233 24.07 -3.23 -0.74
N VAL A 234 25.02 -2.31 -0.75
CA VAL A 234 24.89 -1.00 -0.09
C VAL A 234 25.25 0.08 -1.08
N LEU A 235 24.33 1.04 -1.29
CA LEU A 235 24.61 2.25 -2.07
C LEU A 235 25.00 3.37 -1.09
N THR A 236 26.17 3.98 -1.29
CA THR A 236 26.64 5.13 -0.50
C THR A 236 27.18 6.23 -1.41
N GLY A 237 27.10 7.48 -0.94
CA GLY A 237 27.37 8.66 -1.77
C GLY A 237 26.20 9.05 -2.67
N THR A 238 26.42 10.06 -3.50
CA THR A 238 25.52 10.53 -4.55
C THR A 238 25.95 9.89 -5.87
N LEU A 239 24.98 9.37 -6.63
CA LEU A 239 25.21 8.86 -7.99
C LEU A 239 24.91 9.98 -8.99
N GLU A 240 25.78 10.19 -9.97
CA GLU A 240 25.66 11.25 -10.99
C GLU A 240 24.64 10.89 -12.09
N SER A 241 24.56 9.61 -12.43
CA SER A 241 23.83 9.10 -13.61
C SER A 241 22.40 8.67 -13.29
N MET A 242 22.08 8.45 -12.01
CA MET A 242 20.74 8.07 -11.55
C MET A 242 20.52 8.44 -10.09
N THR A 243 19.26 8.43 -9.65
CA THR A 243 18.96 8.57 -8.23
C THR A 243 19.30 7.29 -7.46
N ARG A 244 19.58 7.43 -6.16
CA ARG A 244 19.83 6.28 -5.29
C ARG A 244 18.64 5.31 -5.22
N ASP A 245 17.42 5.82 -5.36
CA ASP A 245 16.20 5.01 -5.35
C ASP A 245 16.05 4.21 -6.65
N GLU A 246 16.42 4.78 -7.80
CA GLU A 246 16.50 4.05 -9.08
C GLU A 246 17.57 2.95 -9.02
N GLY A 247 18.77 3.27 -8.53
CA GLY A 247 19.83 2.28 -8.36
C GLY A 247 19.42 1.14 -7.42
N LYS A 248 18.71 1.47 -6.34
CA LYS A 248 18.14 0.47 -5.43
C LYS A 248 17.12 -0.41 -6.16
N ALA A 249 16.21 0.18 -6.94
CA ALA A 249 15.19 -0.54 -7.67
C ALA A 249 15.79 -1.50 -8.71
N ARG A 250 16.84 -1.09 -9.43
CA ARG A 250 17.57 -1.93 -10.41
C ARG A 250 18.28 -3.11 -9.75
N LEU A 251 18.99 -2.89 -8.64
CA LEU A 251 19.60 -3.97 -7.87
C LEU A 251 18.58 -4.98 -7.35
N GLN A 252 17.45 -4.49 -6.84
CA GLN A 252 16.35 -5.34 -6.38
C GLN A 252 15.73 -6.15 -7.51
N ALA A 253 15.63 -5.59 -8.73
CA ALA A 253 15.13 -6.31 -9.90
C ALA A 253 16.03 -7.49 -10.32
N LEU A 254 17.33 -7.43 -9.99
CA LEU A 254 18.30 -8.51 -10.22
C LEU A 254 18.40 -9.53 -9.05
N GLY A 255 17.55 -9.38 -8.03
CA GLY A 255 17.49 -10.27 -6.86
C GLY A 255 18.35 -9.85 -5.66
N ALA A 256 19.00 -8.67 -5.70
CA ALA A 256 19.84 -8.21 -4.60
C ALA A 256 19.04 -7.59 -3.44
N LYS A 257 19.46 -7.83 -2.21
CA LYS A 257 18.93 -7.15 -1.03
C LYS A 257 19.72 -5.88 -0.72
N VAL A 258 19.14 -4.72 -1.00
CA VAL A 258 19.79 -3.42 -0.75
C VAL A 258 19.57 -2.96 0.70
N THR A 259 20.66 -2.75 1.44
CA THR A 259 20.66 -2.36 2.85
C THR A 259 21.35 -1.02 3.08
N GLY A 260 20.98 -0.32 4.16
CA GLY A 260 21.58 0.98 4.50
C GLY A 260 22.89 0.89 5.29
N SER A 261 23.32 -0.30 5.71
CA SER A 261 24.48 -0.52 6.58
C SER A 261 25.42 -1.59 6.03
N VAL A 262 26.72 -1.35 6.18
CA VAL A 262 27.76 -2.31 5.80
C VAL A 262 27.97 -3.31 6.94
N SER A 263 27.97 -4.59 6.58
CA SER A 263 28.15 -5.73 7.48
C SER A 263 29.06 -6.78 6.83
N ARG A 264 29.51 -7.80 7.58
CA ARG A 264 30.28 -8.93 7.00
C ARG A 264 29.50 -9.76 5.99
N LYS A 265 28.17 -9.61 5.96
CA LYS A 265 27.27 -10.28 5.01
C LYS A 265 27.00 -9.44 3.76
N THR A 266 27.55 -8.22 3.70
CA THR A 266 27.46 -7.35 2.52
C THR A 266 28.37 -7.92 1.44
N ALA A 267 27.81 -8.20 0.27
CA ALA A 267 28.54 -8.69 -0.88
C ALA A 267 29.33 -7.56 -1.54
N CYS A 268 28.68 -6.41 -1.77
CA CYS A 268 29.30 -5.27 -2.45
C CYS A 268 28.77 -3.92 -1.94
N VAL A 269 29.62 -2.90 -2.00
CA VAL A 269 29.30 -1.50 -1.73
C VAL A 269 29.56 -0.68 -3.00
N VAL A 270 28.54 0.03 -3.48
CA VAL A 270 28.69 1.00 -4.57
C VAL A 270 28.97 2.36 -3.95
N ALA A 271 30.11 2.94 -4.31
CA ALA A 271 30.58 4.22 -3.81
C ALA A 271 30.45 5.30 -4.89
N GLY A 272 29.45 6.16 -4.72
CA GLY A 272 29.31 7.41 -5.48
C GLY A 272 30.10 8.57 -4.85
N GLU A 273 29.91 9.77 -5.39
CA GLU A 273 30.56 10.97 -4.87
C GLU A 273 30.20 11.18 -3.39
N ALA A 274 31.21 11.52 -2.56
CA ALA A 274 31.06 11.67 -1.10
C ALA A 274 30.59 10.41 -0.33
N ALA A 275 31.03 9.21 -0.74
CA ALA A 275 30.71 7.92 -0.11
C ALA A 275 30.94 7.80 1.42
N GLY A 276 31.79 8.66 2.01
CA GLY A 276 31.90 8.90 3.45
C GLY A 276 32.13 7.66 4.32
N SER A 277 31.58 7.65 5.54
CA SER A 277 31.86 6.66 6.59
C SER A 277 31.45 5.20 6.29
N LYS A 278 30.67 4.96 5.23
CA LYS A 278 30.33 3.60 4.78
C LYS A 278 31.41 3.01 3.88
N LEU A 279 32.13 3.85 3.13
CA LEU A 279 33.29 3.44 2.35
C LEU A 279 34.39 2.93 3.28
N ASP A 280 34.77 3.74 4.28
CA ASP A 280 35.78 3.38 5.28
C ASP A 280 35.45 2.06 5.98
N LYS A 281 34.15 1.84 6.28
CA LYS A 281 33.68 0.61 6.92
C LYS A 281 33.73 -0.59 5.98
N ALA A 282 33.49 -0.41 4.69
CA ALA A 282 33.62 -1.47 3.69
C ALA A 282 35.09 -1.88 3.51
N GLU A 283 36.00 -0.91 3.46
CA GLU A 283 37.44 -1.14 3.36
C GLU A 283 37.97 -1.91 4.57
N GLN A 284 37.60 -1.50 5.79
CA GLN A 284 37.98 -2.18 7.03
C GLN A 284 37.48 -3.62 7.12
N MET A 285 36.34 -3.90 6.49
CA MET A 285 35.70 -5.22 6.54
C MET A 285 36.08 -6.10 5.34
N GLY A 286 36.88 -5.59 4.39
CA GLY A 286 37.28 -6.31 3.18
C GLY A 286 36.12 -6.64 2.25
N VAL A 287 35.07 -5.83 2.26
CA VAL A 287 33.91 -5.98 1.36
C VAL A 287 34.28 -5.40 0.00
N GLU A 288 33.79 -5.98 -1.09
CA GLU A 288 34.03 -5.45 -2.44
C GLU A 288 33.45 -4.04 -2.58
N ILE A 289 34.25 -3.11 -3.11
CA ILE A 289 33.85 -1.73 -3.35
C ILE A 289 33.97 -1.46 -4.85
N ILE A 290 32.91 -0.95 -5.45
CA ILE A 290 32.90 -0.55 -6.85
C ILE A 290 32.46 0.91 -6.99
N ASP A 291 32.96 1.58 -8.02
CA ASP A 291 32.53 2.93 -8.40
C ASP A 291 31.24 2.89 -9.23
N GLU A 292 30.66 4.07 -9.47
CA GLU A 292 29.43 4.20 -10.24
C GLU A 292 29.56 3.68 -11.68
N THR A 293 30.70 3.93 -12.33
CA THR A 293 30.95 3.47 -13.71
C THR A 293 30.93 1.94 -13.79
N THR A 294 31.66 1.26 -12.91
CA THR A 294 31.67 -0.21 -12.83
C THR A 294 30.30 -0.76 -12.46
N PHE A 295 29.56 -0.05 -11.59
CA PHE A 295 28.20 -0.43 -11.22
C PHE A 295 27.25 -0.39 -12.42
N LEU A 296 27.29 0.66 -13.23
CA LEU A 296 26.50 0.78 -14.45
C LEU A 296 26.83 -0.30 -15.47
N GLU A 297 28.12 -0.56 -15.70
CA GLU A 297 28.56 -1.62 -16.62
C GLU A 297 28.05 -3.00 -16.17
N ARG A 298 28.17 -3.33 -14.88
CA ARG A 298 27.67 -4.59 -14.33
C ARG A 298 26.15 -4.68 -14.41
N LEU A 299 25.43 -3.59 -14.09
CA LEU A 299 23.96 -3.54 -14.21
C LEU A 299 23.49 -3.84 -15.63
N GLU A 300 24.06 -3.16 -16.64
CA GLU A 300 23.68 -3.41 -18.03
C GLU A 300 23.93 -4.85 -18.46
N ARG A 301 25.05 -5.43 -18.00
CA ARG A 301 25.43 -6.81 -18.33
C ARG A 301 24.46 -7.81 -17.71
N TRP A 302 24.13 -7.64 -16.43
CA TRP A 302 23.19 -8.48 -15.72
C TRP A 302 21.75 -8.33 -16.24
N GLU A 303 21.34 -7.12 -16.61
CA GLU A 303 20.03 -6.87 -17.23
C GLU A 303 19.90 -7.51 -18.62
N LYS A 304 21.00 -7.66 -19.36
CA LYS A 304 21.07 -8.40 -20.64
C LYS A 304 21.22 -9.91 -20.46
N GLY A 305 21.41 -10.40 -19.23
CA GLY A 305 21.64 -11.81 -18.93
C GLY A 305 23.03 -12.34 -19.24
N GLU A 306 23.98 -11.43 -19.41
CA GLU A 306 25.36 -11.77 -19.73
C GLU A 306 26.20 -11.74 -18.44
N GLY A 307 26.74 -12.90 -18.04
CA GLY A 307 27.73 -12.98 -16.96
C GLY A 307 27.23 -13.46 -15.60
N SER A 308 28.05 -14.30 -14.96
CA SER A 308 27.93 -14.70 -13.56
C SER A 308 28.40 -13.54 -12.66
N PRO A 309 27.81 -13.35 -11.46
CA PRO A 309 28.31 -12.40 -10.48
C PRO A 309 29.76 -12.69 -10.07
#